data_AF-A0A1B8P0J5-F1
#
_entry.id   AF-A0A1B8P0J5-F1
#
_cell.length_a   1.000
_cell.length_b   1.000
_cell.length_c   1.000
_cell.angle_alpha   90.00
_cell.angle_beta   90.00
_cell.angle_gamma   90.00
#
_symmetry.space_group_name_H-M   'P 1'
#
loop_
_entity.id
_entity.type
_entity.pdbx_description
1 polymer ?
#
loop_
_entity_poly.entity_id
_entity_poly.type
_entity_poly.pdbx_seq_one_letter_code
_entity_poly.pdbx_strand_id
1 'polypeptide(L)' 'MEAAIASARRRGDAMVALSAQTHALAFYERLGFHAHGETFLDAGIPHRSMTLSLHD' A
#
# COMPACT_ATOMS: atom_id res chain seq x y z
N MET A 1 3.33 -6.63 -8.43
CA MET A 1 3.27 -6.21 -7.01
C MET A 1 3.78 -7.31 -6.08
N GLU A 2 3.30 -8.55 -6.22
CA GLU A 2 3.74 -9.70 -5.41
C GLU A 2 5.26 -9.88 -5.30
N ALA A 3 5.99 -9.78 -6.42
CA ALA A 3 7.46 -9.88 -6.41
C ALA A 3 8.13 -8.78 -5.55
N ALA A 4 7.57 -7.57 -5.52
CA ALA A 4 8.08 -6.48 -4.70
C ALA A 4 7.81 -6.73 -3.20
N ILE A 5 6.61 -7.20 -2.86
CA ILE A 5 6.25 -7.61 -1.49
C ILE A 5 7.16 -8.75 -1.02
N ALA A 6 7.35 -9.78 -1.86
CA ALA A 6 8.24 -10.90 -1.54
C ALA A 6 9.69 -10.44 -1.35
N SER A 7 10.14 -9.46 -2.13
CA SER A 7 11.47 -8.87 -1.94
C SER A 7 11.59 -8.11 -0.63
N ALA A 8 10.56 -7.36 -0.22
CA ALA A 8 10.54 -6.67 1.06
C ALA A 8 10.60 -7.66 2.24
N ARG A 9 9.81 -8.75 2.17
CA ARG A 9 9.87 -9.85 3.14
C ARG A 9 11.27 -10.45 3.24
N ARG A 10 11.93 -10.74 2.11
CA ARG A 10 13.30 -11.29 2.10
C ARG A 10 14.36 -10.35 2.69
N ARG A 11 14.15 -9.03 2.61
CA ARG A 11 15.03 -8.04 3.25
C ARG A 11 14.79 -7.93 4.76
N GLY A 12 13.72 -8.51 5.29
CA GLY A 12 13.31 -8.33 6.68
C GLY A 12 12.62 -7.00 6.93
N ASP A 13 12.03 -6.37 5.90
CA ASP A 13 11.28 -5.13 6.07
C ASP A 13 10.02 -5.40 6.93
N ALA A 14 9.71 -4.49 7.85
CA ALA A 14 8.56 -4.60 8.75
C ALA A 14 7.20 -4.37 8.05
N MET A 15 7.20 -3.52 7.01
CA MET A 15 6.00 -3.15 6.28
C MET A 15 6.33 -2.66 4.87
N VAL A 16 5.31 -2.62 4.01
CA VAL A 16 5.33 -1.87 2.74
C VAL A 16 4.33 -0.73 2.85
N ALA A 17 4.71 0.47 2.42
CA ALA A 17 3.85 1.63 2.36
C ALA A 17 3.71 2.14 0.92
N LEU A 18 2.54 2.68 0.58
CA LEU A 18 2.28 3.30 -0.71
C LEU A 18 1.24 4.44 -0.60
N SER A 19 1.22 5.29 -1.62
CA SER A 19 0.13 6.22 -1.89
C SER A 19 -0.67 5.65 -3.07
N ALA A 20 -1.93 5.27 -2.84
CA ALA A 20 -2.79 4.69 -3.88
C ALA A 20 -3.81 5.72 -4.34
N GLN A 21 -3.97 5.86 -5.66
CA GLN A 21 -5.14 6.53 -6.25
C GLN A 21 -6.41 5.87 -5.70
N THR A 22 -7.42 6.65 -5.32
CA THR A 22 -8.61 6.13 -4.62
C THR A 22 -9.39 5.09 -5.43
N HIS A 23 -9.32 5.15 -6.77
CA HIS A 23 -9.95 4.16 -7.64
C HIS A 23 -9.28 2.76 -7.62
N ALA A 24 -8.07 2.66 -7.05
CA ALA A 24 -7.24 1.46 -7.04
C ALA A 24 -7.16 0.82 -5.64
N LEU A 25 -7.85 1.38 -4.64
CA LEU A 25 -7.81 0.86 -3.27
C LEU A 25 -8.19 -0.63 -3.23
N ALA A 26 -9.28 -1.01 -3.89
CA ALA A 26 -9.75 -2.39 -3.95
C ALA A 26 -8.70 -3.36 -4.53
N PHE A 27 -7.84 -2.90 -5.45
CA PHE A 27 -6.73 -3.71 -5.96
C PHE A 27 -5.69 -3.98 -4.87
N TYR A 28 -5.31 -2.95 -4.11
CA TYR A 28 -4.33 -3.07 -3.03
C TYR A 28 -4.89 -3.77 -1.78
N GLU A 29 -6.16 -3.58 -1.46
CA GLU A 29 -6.85 -4.28 -0.37
C GLU A 29 -6.83 -5.80 -0.59
N ARG A 30 -7.01 -6.26 -1.84
CA ARG A 30 -6.87 -7.69 -2.20
C ARG A 30 -5.46 -8.24 -2.02
N LEU A 31 -4.46 -7.37 -1.97
CA LEU A 31 -3.06 -7.72 -1.67
C LEU A 31 -2.73 -7.59 -0.17
N GLY A 32 -3.72 -7.26 0.67
CA GLY A 32 -3.58 -7.14 2.12
C GLY A 32 -3.16 -5.73 2.60
N PHE A 33 -3.13 -4.73 1.72
CA PHE A 33 -2.88 -3.36 2.16
C PHE A 33 -4.11 -2.78 2.86
N HIS A 34 -3.87 -1.98 3.89
CA HIS A 34 -4.90 -1.26 4.62
C HIS A 34 -4.75 0.25 4.38
N ALA A 35 -5.81 0.89 3.90
CA ALA A 35 -5.85 2.35 3.78
C ALA A 35 -5.98 3.02 5.15
N HIS A 36 -5.24 4.09 5.37
CA HIS A 36 -5.31 4.89 6.60
C HIS A 36 -5.15 6.38 6.30
N GLY A 37 -5.51 7.21 7.28
CA GLY A 37 -5.53 8.66 7.13
C GLY A 37 -6.63 9.16 6.19
N GLU A 38 -6.58 10.46 5.90
CA GLU A 38 -7.54 11.13 5.02
C GLU A 38 -7.13 11.02 3.54
N THR A 39 -8.08 11.26 2.65
CA THR A 39 -7.80 11.39 1.21
C THR A 39 -7.04 12.69 0.95
N PHE A 40 -6.00 12.64 0.12
CA PHE A 40 -5.23 13.81 -0.30
C PHE A 40 -5.08 13.85 -1.82
N LEU A 41 -4.67 15.00 -2.37
CA LEU A 41 -4.36 15.12 -3.79
C LEU A 41 -2.87 14.91 -4.03
N ASP A 42 -2.54 14.10 -5.02
CA ASP A 42 -1.20 13.97 -5.59
C ASP A 42 -1.32 14.08 -7.11
N ALA A 43 -0.59 15.02 -7.69
CA ALA A 43 -0.72 15.44 -9.10
C ALA A 43 -2.17 15.70 -9.57
N GLY A 44 -3.03 16.20 -8.67
CA GLY A 44 -4.44 16.48 -8.97
C GLY A 44 -5.37 15.27 -8.94
N ILE A 45 -4.88 14.09 -8.55
CA ILE A 45 -5.66 12.86 -8.43
C ILE A 45 -5.87 12.54 -6.95
N PRO A 46 -7.08 12.12 -6.52
CA PRO A 46 -7.31 11.70 -5.14
C PRO A 46 -6.55 10.42 -4.78
N HIS A 47 -5.85 10.43 -3.66
CA HIS A 47 -5.06 9.33 -3.12
C HIS A 47 -5.35 9.05 -1.65
N ARG A 48 -5.00 7.86 -1.19
CA ARG A 48 -4.94 7.45 0.22
C ARG A 48 -3.61 6.77 0.51
N SER A 49 -3.07 6.99 1.70
CA SER A 49 -1.94 6.22 2.20
C SER A 49 -2.40 4.81 2.55
N MET A 50 -1.61 3.80 2.20
CA MET A 50 -1.88 2.42 2.55
C MET A 50 -0.61 1.71 3.03
N THR A 51 -0.78 0.76 3.93
CA THR A 51 0.31 -0.07 4.45
C THR A 51 -0.05 -1.55 4.46
N LEU A 52 0.94 -2.41 4.23
CA LEU A 52 0.88 -3.85 4.43
C LEU A 52 1.92 -4.22 5.49
N SER A 53 1.47 -4.71 6.65
CA SER A 53 2.36 -5.29 7.66
C SER A 53 2.96 -6.58 7.13
N LEU A 54 4.27 -6.77 7.34
CA LEU A 54 4.99 -7.98 6.95
C LEU A 54 5.37 -8.86 8.14
N HIS A 55 5.12 -8.40 9.37
CA HIS A 55 5.21 -9.23 10.57
C HIS A 55 4.10 -10.28 10.59
N ASP A 56 4.44 -11.48 11.09
CA ASP A 56 3.52 -12.60 11.32
C ASP A 56 2.62 -12.35 12.55
#